data_AF-Q1PL33-F1
#
_entry.id   AF-Q1PL33-F1
#
_cell.length_a   1.000
_cell.length_b   1.000
_cell.length_c   1.000
_cell.angle_alpha   90.00
_cell.angle_beta   90.00
_cell.angle_gamma   90.00
#
_symmetry.space_group_name_H-M   'P 1'
#
loop_
_entity.id
_entity.type
_entity.pdbx_description
1 polymer ?
#
loop_
_entity_poly.entity_id
_entity_poly.type
_entity_poly.pdbx_seq_one_letter_code
_entity_poly.pdbx_strand_id
1 'polypeptide(L)'
;MSENIQPASEENKIVENFEKEKPSENFTEVKDEQPVPNLEQNRFECRSCGYIYDPSEGNKKLNIPKNTPFSELDGNTFACPVCRAGKNFYKDIGSRAKPSGFEENLVYGFGFNSLPPGQKNILIFGGLAFAAAMFLSLYSLH
;
A
#
# COMPACT_ATOMS: atom_id res chain seq x y z
N MET A 1 -31.62 -55.65 -27.96
CA MET A 1 -31.41 -54.68 -26.87
C MET A 1 -30.24 -53.80 -27.31
N SER A 2 -30.41 -52.62 -27.92
CA SER A 2 -31.57 -51.70 -27.91
C SER A 2 -31.91 -51.22 -26.48
N GLU A 3 -32.06 -49.92 -26.14
CA GLU A 3 -31.89 -48.63 -26.85
C GLU A 3 -31.01 -47.66 -25.99
N ASN A 4 -30.35 -46.58 -26.43
CA ASN A 4 -30.33 -45.78 -27.67
C ASN A 4 -31.35 -44.60 -27.78
N ILE A 5 -31.23 -43.56 -26.93
CA ILE A 5 -31.91 -42.24 -27.10
C ILE A 5 -30.96 -41.05 -26.83
N GLN A 6 -30.62 -40.31 -27.89
CA GLN A 6 -30.65 -38.83 -27.96
C GLN A 6 -32.01 -38.45 -28.65
N PRO A 7 -32.54 -37.20 -28.73
CA PRO A 7 -31.82 -35.93 -28.95
C PRO A 7 -32.53 -34.62 -28.48
N ALA A 8 -32.19 -33.48 -29.13
CA ALA A 8 -33.03 -32.29 -29.41
C ALA A 8 -33.31 -31.26 -28.27
N SER A 9 -33.41 -29.94 -28.54
CA SER A 9 -33.08 -29.14 -29.74
C SER A 9 -33.07 -27.61 -29.46
N GLU A 10 -32.62 -26.83 -30.45
CA GLU A 10 -32.96 -25.42 -30.78
C GLU A 10 -32.75 -24.31 -29.72
N GLU A 11 -31.83 -23.37 -29.93
CA GLU A 11 -31.89 -22.22 -30.86
C GLU A 11 -32.99 -21.17 -30.55
N ASN A 12 -32.56 -19.97 -30.17
CA ASN A 12 -33.15 -18.62 -30.36
C ASN A 12 -32.32 -17.66 -29.48
N LYS A 13 -31.29 -16.91 -29.94
CA LYS A 13 -31.24 -15.85 -30.96
C LYS A 13 -32.02 -14.58 -30.52
N ILE A 14 -31.50 -13.40 -30.93
CA ILE A 14 -31.98 -12.03 -30.56
C ILE A 14 -31.58 -11.66 -29.11
N VAL A 15 -30.96 -10.52 -28.76
CA VAL A 15 -30.73 -9.24 -29.48
C VAL A 15 -29.27 -8.79 -29.36
N GLU A 16 -28.79 -8.04 -30.37
CA GLU A 16 -27.67 -7.10 -30.22
C GLU A 16 -28.06 -5.96 -29.25
N ASN A 17 -27.06 -5.31 -28.63
CA ASN A 17 -27.00 -3.84 -28.50
C ASN A 17 -25.67 -3.42 -27.84
N PHE A 18 -24.67 -3.20 -28.69
CA PHE A 18 -23.55 -2.32 -28.38
C PHE A 18 -24.00 -0.87 -28.61
N GLU A 19 -24.32 -0.12 -27.57
CA GLU A 19 -24.23 1.34 -27.65
C GLU A 19 -23.98 1.96 -26.26
N LYS A 20 -22.78 2.52 -26.11
CA LYS A 20 -22.40 3.71 -25.35
C LYS A 20 -23.32 4.15 -24.19
N GLU A 21 -22.72 4.25 -23.00
CA GLU A 21 -22.80 5.52 -22.25
C GLU A 21 -21.55 5.75 -21.39
N LYS A 22 -21.06 7.00 -21.42
CA LYS A 22 -19.94 7.48 -20.60
C LYS A 22 -20.23 8.91 -20.14
N PRO A 23 -20.74 9.10 -18.92
CA PRO A 23 -20.49 10.30 -18.14
C PRO A 23 -19.75 9.91 -16.84
N SER A 24 -18.52 10.33 -16.59
CA SER A 24 -18.05 11.69 -16.25
C SER A 24 -18.16 12.02 -14.75
N GLU A 25 -17.00 11.90 -14.09
CA GLU A 25 -16.47 12.79 -13.04
C GLU A 25 -17.16 12.94 -11.67
N ASN A 26 -16.29 13.03 -10.65
CA ASN A 26 -16.50 13.56 -9.30
C ASN A 26 -17.33 12.75 -8.30
N PHE A 27 -16.63 11.86 -7.59
CA PHE A 27 -16.85 11.68 -6.14
C PHE A 27 -15.58 12.03 -5.38
N THR A 28 -15.51 13.28 -4.92
CA THR A 28 -14.66 13.69 -3.80
C THR A 28 -15.36 13.29 -2.50
N GLU A 29 -14.60 13.02 -1.44
CA GLU A 29 -15.05 12.87 -0.05
C GLU A 29 -15.77 11.56 0.39
N VAL A 30 -14.99 10.55 0.79
CA VAL A 30 -15.24 9.68 1.97
C VAL A 30 -13.85 9.43 2.58
N LYS A 31 -13.46 10.06 3.71
CA LYS A 31 -13.78 9.76 5.12
C LYS A 31 -13.23 8.42 5.60
N ASP A 32 -12.70 8.42 6.84
CA ASP A 32 -12.07 7.27 7.49
C ASP A 32 -12.96 6.03 7.47
N GLU A 33 -12.59 5.06 6.64
CA GLU A 33 -13.07 3.69 6.73
C GLU A 33 -11.87 2.74 6.69
N GLN A 34 -11.98 1.61 7.40
CA GLN A 34 -10.88 0.69 7.65
C GLN A 34 -10.12 0.36 6.35
N PRO A 35 -8.77 0.33 6.35
CA PRO A 35 -8.01 0.14 5.13
C PRO A 35 -8.25 -1.26 4.58
N VAL A 36 -9.17 -1.37 3.63
CA VAL A 36 -9.29 -2.51 2.72
C VAL A 36 -7.88 -2.74 2.18
N PRO A 37 -7.27 -3.92 2.38
CA PRO A 37 -5.86 -4.11 2.09
C PRO A 37 -5.62 -3.99 0.58
N ASN A 38 -5.20 -2.79 0.16
CA ASN A 38 -4.89 -2.47 -1.22
C ASN A 38 -3.54 -3.11 -1.60
N LEU A 39 -3.59 -4.43 -1.79
CA LEU A 39 -2.46 -5.30 -2.14
C LEU A 39 -1.72 -4.84 -3.40
N GLU A 40 -2.41 -4.10 -4.27
CA GLU A 40 -1.89 -3.45 -5.48
C GLU A 40 -0.63 -2.60 -5.23
N GLN A 41 -0.55 -1.92 -4.07
CA GLN A 41 0.57 -1.03 -3.70
C GLN A 41 1.53 -1.65 -2.67
N ASN A 42 1.41 -2.95 -2.38
CA ASN A 42 2.34 -3.64 -1.49
C ASN A 42 3.69 -3.92 -2.17
N ARG A 43 4.77 -3.80 -1.41
CA ARG A 43 6.10 -4.23 -1.85
C ARG A 43 6.29 -5.72 -1.57
N PHE A 44 7.10 -6.35 -2.40
CA PHE A 44 7.38 -7.79 -2.31
C PHE A 44 8.89 -8.04 -2.24
N GLU A 45 9.33 -8.75 -1.21
CA GLU A 45 10.74 -9.09 -0.96
C GLU A 45 11.04 -10.52 -1.40
N CYS A 46 12.10 -10.70 -2.20
CA CYS A 46 12.59 -12.02 -2.59
C CYS A 46 13.32 -12.71 -1.42
N ARG A 47 12.74 -13.77 -0.86
CA ARG A 47 13.31 -14.51 0.28
C ARG A 47 14.69 -15.14 0.00
N SER A 48 15.07 -15.30 -1.27
CA SER A 48 16.36 -15.86 -1.66
C SER A 48 17.52 -14.87 -1.67
N CYS A 49 17.26 -13.55 -1.69
CA CYS A 49 18.34 -12.54 -1.81
C CYS A 49 18.04 -11.14 -1.22
N GLY A 50 16.84 -10.89 -0.69
CA GLY A 50 16.45 -9.58 -0.14
C GLY A 50 16.12 -8.51 -1.18
N TYR A 51 16.04 -8.84 -2.48
CA TYR A 51 15.60 -7.87 -3.49
C TYR A 51 14.12 -7.51 -3.28
N ILE A 52 13.85 -6.21 -3.12
CA ILE A 52 12.49 -5.67 -2.97
C ILE A 52 11.99 -5.17 -4.32
N TYR A 53 10.83 -5.67 -4.74
CA TYR A 53 10.03 -5.12 -5.83
C TYR A 53 9.11 -4.01 -5.29
N ASP A 54 9.14 -2.83 -5.91
CA ASP A 54 8.24 -1.71 -5.62
C ASP A 54 7.35 -1.42 -6.84
N PRO A 55 6.01 -1.62 -6.75
CA PRO A 55 5.08 -1.30 -7.82
C PRO A 55 5.23 0.13 -8.34
N SER A 56 5.50 1.11 -7.49
CA SER A 56 5.65 2.53 -7.89
C SER A 56 6.91 2.78 -8.74
N GLU A 57 7.96 1.96 -8.59
CA GLU A 57 9.18 2.07 -9.40
C GLU A 57 9.19 1.13 -10.61
N GLY A 58 8.49 0.00 -10.53
CA GLY A 58 8.54 -1.07 -11.52
C GLY A 58 9.92 -1.73 -11.56
N ASN A 59 10.34 -2.18 -12.75
CA ASN A 59 11.71 -2.69 -12.94
C ASN A 59 12.20 -2.49 -14.39
N LYS A 60 12.99 -1.43 -14.58
CA LYS A 60 13.60 -1.08 -15.88
C LYS A 60 14.47 -2.19 -16.48
N LYS A 61 15.14 -3.03 -15.66
CA LYS A 61 16.02 -4.11 -16.16
C LYS A 61 15.22 -5.27 -16.78
N LEU A 62 13.97 -5.43 -16.36
CA LEU A 62 13.04 -6.45 -16.83
C LEU A 62 11.96 -5.87 -17.77
N ASN A 63 12.09 -4.59 -18.17
CA ASN A 63 11.09 -3.83 -18.93
C ASN A 63 9.69 -3.77 -18.27
N ILE A 64 9.62 -3.90 -16.94
CA ILE A 64 8.39 -3.74 -16.16
C ILE A 64 8.17 -2.24 -15.94
N PRO A 65 7.04 -1.65 -16.39
CA PRO A 65 6.78 -0.23 -16.24
C PRO A 65 6.48 0.14 -14.78
N LYS A 66 6.42 1.45 -14.51
CA LYS A 66 5.98 1.97 -13.21
C LYS A 66 4.48 1.72 -13.02
N ASN A 67 4.09 1.58 -11.76
CA ASN A 67 2.73 1.30 -11.29
C ASN A 67 2.19 -0.08 -11.71
N THR A 68 3.06 -1.04 -12.05
CA THR A 68 2.65 -2.45 -12.23
C THR A 68 2.60 -3.15 -10.87
N PRO A 69 1.42 -3.55 -10.37
CA PRO A 69 1.30 -4.30 -9.13
C PRO A 69 1.93 -5.69 -9.26
N PHE A 70 2.35 -6.28 -8.14
CA PHE A 70 2.99 -7.61 -8.16
C PHE A 70 2.01 -8.72 -8.57
N SER A 71 0.70 -8.50 -8.43
CA SER A 71 -0.38 -9.36 -8.92
C SER A 71 -0.26 -9.59 -10.44
N GLU A 72 -0.13 -8.53 -11.23
CA GLU A 72 -0.05 -8.53 -12.70
C GLU A 72 1.21 -9.20 -13.29
N LEU A 73 2.30 -9.33 -12.52
CA LEU A 73 3.52 -9.97 -13.01
C LEU A 73 3.28 -11.44 -13.33
N ASP A 74 3.55 -11.88 -14.57
CA ASP A 74 3.42 -13.29 -14.93
C ASP A 74 4.37 -14.17 -14.09
N GLY A 75 3.80 -15.20 -13.44
CA GLY A 75 4.53 -16.12 -12.57
C GLY A 75 5.56 -16.99 -13.27
N ASN A 76 5.42 -17.18 -14.59
CA ASN A 76 6.28 -18.05 -15.38
C ASN A 76 7.50 -17.32 -15.98
N THR A 77 7.32 -16.07 -16.41
CA THR A 77 8.41 -15.24 -16.99
C THR A 77 9.12 -14.34 -15.98
N PHE A 78 8.48 -13.96 -14.86
CA PHE A 78 9.11 -13.11 -13.86
C PHE A 78 10.18 -13.87 -13.04
N ALA A 79 11.44 -13.47 -13.26
CA ALA A 79 12.59 -13.91 -12.50
C ALA A 79 13.25 -12.73 -11.76
N CYS A 80 13.68 -12.95 -10.52
CA CYS A 80 14.34 -11.93 -9.71
C CYS A 80 15.60 -11.37 -10.43
N PRO A 81 15.75 -10.03 -10.57
CA PRO A 81 16.87 -9.43 -11.29
C PRO A 81 18.23 -9.62 -10.61
N VAL A 82 18.26 -10.10 -9.36
CA VAL A 82 19.47 -10.35 -8.56
C VAL A 82 19.83 -11.84 -8.58
N CYS A 83 18.92 -12.72 -8.13
CA CYS A 83 19.20 -14.15 -7.94
C CYS A 83 18.51 -15.09 -8.95
N ARG A 84 17.70 -14.57 -9.87
CA ARG A 84 16.88 -15.33 -10.85
C ARG A 84 15.84 -16.29 -10.25
N ALA A 85 15.57 -16.24 -8.94
CA ALA A 85 14.46 -16.96 -8.33
C ALA A 85 13.11 -16.48 -8.91
N GLY A 86 12.18 -17.40 -9.18
CA GLY A 86 10.86 -17.08 -9.73
C GLY A 86 9.92 -16.39 -8.73
N LYS A 87 8.75 -15.93 -9.22
CA LYS A 87 7.72 -15.20 -8.45
C LYS A 87 7.38 -15.87 -7.10
N ASN A 88 7.36 -17.20 -7.04
CA ASN A 88 7.03 -18.00 -5.85
C ASN A 88 7.95 -17.77 -4.63
N PHE A 89 9.15 -17.22 -4.81
CA PHE A 89 10.09 -16.94 -3.72
C PHE A 89 9.87 -15.57 -3.05
N TYR A 90 8.88 -14.80 -3.50
CA TYR A 90 8.59 -13.48 -2.94
C TYR A 90 7.64 -13.54 -1.74
N LYS A 91 7.79 -12.59 -0.83
CA LYS A 91 6.93 -12.37 0.34
C LYS A 91 6.40 -10.94 0.31
N ASP A 92 5.12 -10.76 0.58
CA ASP A 92 4.54 -9.44 0.85
C ASP A 92 5.17 -8.85 2.14
N ILE A 93 5.65 -7.61 2.05
CA ILE A 93 6.20 -6.82 3.17
C ILE A 93 5.34 -5.58 3.49
N GLY A 94 4.19 -5.42 2.84
CA GLY A 94 3.25 -4.32 3.02
C GLY A 94 3.54 -3.06 2.19
N SER A 95 2.69 -2.06 2.38
CA SER A 95 2.76 -0.77 1.67
C SER A 95 3.98 0.07 2.08
N ARG A 96 4.23 1.19 1.40
CA ARG A 96 5.39 2.08 1.70
C ARG A 96 5.21 2.90 2.97
N ALA A 97 3.96 3.11 3.38
CA ALA A 97 3.62 3.79 4.63
C ALA A 97 3.68 2.86 5.85
N LYS A 98 3.57 1.53 5.68
CA LYS A 98 3.63 0.60 6.81
C LYS A 98 5.08 0.51 7.34
N PRO A 99 5.34 0.87 8.61
CA PRO A 99 6.67 0.80 9.18
C PRO A 99 7.12 -0.64 9.39
N SER A 100 8.40 -0.92 9.12
CA SER A 100 9.00 -2.23 9.29
C SER A 100 9.27 -2.54 10.76
N GLY A 101 8.27 -3.07 11.48
CA GLY A 101 8.40 -3.46 12.89
C GLY A 101 7.07 -3.85 13.53
N PHE A 102 7.09 -4.00 14.85
CA PHE A 102 5.89 -4.20 15.65
C PHE A 102 5.14 -2.87 15.78
N GLU A 103 3.91 -2.77 15.25
CA GLU A 103 3.14 -1.51 15.25
C GLU A 103 2.80 -1.01 16.66
N GLU A 104 2.71 -1.91 17.63
CA GLU A 104 2.63 -1.62 19.08
C GLU A 104 3.77 -0.72 19.60
N ASN A 105 4.99 -0.82 19.03
CA ASN A 105 6.15 -0.02 19.43
C ASN A 105 6.19 1.38 18.78
N LEU A 106 5.16 1.78 18.03
CA LEU A 106 5.03 3.15 17.52
C LEU A 106 4.32 4.07 18.53
N VAL A 107 3.53 3.49 19.43
CA VAL A 107 2.66 4.20 20.39
C VAL A 107 3.13 3.97 21.83
N TYR A 108 4.45 3.82 22.04
CA TYR A 108 5.02 3.71 23.38
C TYR A 108 5.28 5.09 24.01
N GLY A 109 5.27 5.13 25.35
CA GLY A 109 5.62 6.31 26.13
C GLY A 109 4.45 7.30 26.36
N PHE A 110 4.78 8.49 26.85
CA PHE A 110 3.81 9.49 27.32
C PHE A 110 3.21 10.33 26.17
N GLY A 111 2.59 9.68 25.17
CA GLY A 111 1.86 10.33 24.06
C GLY A 111 2.70 11.14 23.05
N PHE A 112 3.89 11.62 23.43
CA PHE A 112 4.77 12.46 22.59
C PHE A 112 5.33 11.75 21.35
N ASN A 113 5.25 10.41 21.27
CA ASN A 113 5.69 9.67 20.10
C ASN A 113 4.64 9.62 18.97
N SER A 114 3.37 9.87 19.31
CA SER A 114 2.24 9.93 18.36
C SER A 114 2.00 11.34 17.81
N LEU A 115 2.68 12.36 18.35
CA LEU A 115 2.51 13.74 17.89
C LEU A 115 3.18 13.96 16.53
N PRO A 116 2.54 14.73 15.61
CA PRO A 116 3.18 15.24 14.40
C PRO A 116 4.51 15.95 14.72
N PRO A 117 5.55 15.83 13.87
CA PRO A 117 6.88 16.41 14.14
C PRO A 117 6.86 17.89 14.51
N GLY A 118 5.97 18.68 13.89
CA GLY A 118 5.79 20.10 14.21
C GLY A 118 5.30 20.35 15.63
N GLN A 119 4.27 19.62 16.09
CA GLN A 119 3.70 19.79 17.43
C GLN A 119 4.69 19.39 18.53
N LYS A 120 5.47 18.33 18.30
CA LYS A 120 6.54 17.89 19.21
C LYS A 120 7.59 19.00 19.42
N ASN A 121 8.04 19.64 18.34
CA ASN A 121 9.01 20.73 18.42
C ASN A 121 8.45 21.94 19.18
N ILE A 122 7.20 22.34 18.92
CA ILE A 122 6.53 23.45 19.61
C ILE A 122 6.45 23.19 21.12
N LEU A 123 6.13 21.95 21.53
CA LEU A 123 6.05 21.60 22.95
C LEU A 123 7.42 21.64 23.64
N ILE A 124 8.48 21.17 22.97
CA ILE A 124 9.86 21.23 23.48
C ILE A 124 10.34 22.67 23.62
N PHE A 125 10.29 23.47 22.54
CA PHE A 125 10.81 24.84 22.56
C PHE A 125 9.94 25.79 23.37
N GLY A 126 8.61 25.61 23.36
CA GLY A 126 7.69 26.37 24.20
C GLY A 126 7.91 26.11 25.69
N GLY A 127 8.07 24.84 26.09
CA GLY A 127 8.40 24.48 27.48
C GLY A 127 9.74 25.06 27.93
N LEU A 128 10.77 24.99 27.09
CA LEU A 128 12.10 25.55 27.39
C LEU A 128 12.07 27.09 27.48
N ALA A 129 11.38 27.76 26.57
CA ALA A 129 11.22 29.22 26.61
C ALA A 129 10.41 29.68 27.85
N PHE A 130 9.35 28.96 28.20
CA PHE A 130 8.56 29.23 29.41
C PHE A 130 9.39 29.04 30.69
N ALA A 131 10.15 27.95 30.78
CA ALA A 131 11.05 27.70 31.92
C ALA A 131 12.11 28.81 32.03
N ALA A 132 12.74 29.21 30.91
CA ALA A 132 13.69 30.31 30.88
C ALA A 132 13.06 31.64 31.32
N ALA A 133 11.84 31.94 30.89
CA ALA A 133 11.09 33.13 31.34
C ALA A 133 10.79 33.09 32.84
N MET A 134 10.46 31.93 33.41
CA MET A 134 10.26 31.77 34.87
C MET A 134 11.56 31.99 35.64
N PHE A 135 12.69 31.41 35.20
CA PHE A 135 14.00 31.63 35.82
C PHE A 135 14.43 33.10 35.76
N LEU A 136 14.27 33.77 34.62
CA LEU A 136 14.58 35.20 34.49
C LEU A 136 13.67 36.07 35.37
N SER A 137 12.39 35.73 35.49
CA SER A 137 11.45 36.47 36.35
C SER A 137 11.78 36.31 37.84
N LEU A 138 12.15 35.10 38.29
CA LEU A 138 12.56 34.84 39.67
C LEU A 138 13.92 35.49 39.99
N TYR A 139 14.86 35.46 39.04
CA TYR A 139 16.17 36.12 39.18
C TYR A 139 16.04 37.65 39.27
N SER A 140 15.07 38.24 38.55
CA SER A 140 14.79 39.68 38.57
C SER A 140 14.00 40.16 39.80
N LEU A 141 13.68 39.27 40.74
CA LEU A 141 12.93 39.55 41.97
C LEU A 141 13.86 39.67 43.21
N HIS A 142 15.17 39.74 43.01
CA HIS A 142 16.21 39.89 44.04
C HIS A 142 17.01 41.17 43.81
#